data_AF-A0A9K3KLH7-F1
#
_entry.id   AF-A0A9K3KLH7-F1
#
_cell.length_a   1.000
_cell.length_b   1.000
_cell.length_c   1.000
_cell.angle_alpha   90.00
_cell.angle_beta   90.00
_cell.angle_gamma   90.00
#
_symmetry.space_group_name_H-M   'P 1'
#
loop_
_entity.id
_entity.type
_entity.pdbx_description
1 polymer ?
#
loop_
_entity_poly.entity_id
_entity_poly.type
_entity_poly.pdbx_seq_one_letter_code
_entity_poly.pdbx_strand_id
1 'polypeptide(L)'
;MLSTLGNNRLAISSHHDPAFRATTDASEQAIGVAIPSLALWCFLPLGATTRALTQLPQGHPDKLHINTLEFIGILLGFAMTETFISTSLSQYPPSPILFLECDNTAAVSWSRKRSTGSPSGRRLLQLFAEYQLLSPLGLVVEHIAGADNTLADLISRPPGIPSAKRARILESLPPGSRAAIAPTLDAVFCCELGATHKTKVVRHVRSMRIHFIWYLDEHKLIERVFPVVDLPLVTLNYVFACYAAHLGSGHTLSRRNIRSDTIRNYLYAAATLVQMFHPEGLDPRKEKGLHAICPSIDKVLKELRRWENIPDRREPYTVAMQLLFCSKATSSDPNSKVSALCDWFSVILQAGGRRCEWAQPSHISDFQRTPEQNVRGDPAAFCIDDITFFRPGKRSLRLDDALADPNLPAIVAVCFRVQKNGAHGKTKLFTQNTHDPSLCVVRRWLSIVQRFVRLAGRARHVPLAIYLDAPSSCVRYITATDVERQMRSLAAEIYD
;
A
#
# COMPACT_ATOMS: atom_id res chain seq x y z
N MET A 1 -38.45 30.04 -50.79
CA MET A 1 -39.82 29.76 -50.33
C MET A 1 -39.69 28.83 -49.13
N LEU A 2 -39.35 29.25 -47.92
CA LEU A 2 -40.04 30.19 -47.02
C LEU A 2 -41.57 30.08 -47.06
N SER A 3 -42.11 29.86 -45.86
CA SER A 3 -43.52 29.85 -45.44
C SER A 3 -44.34 28.60 -45.77
N THR A 4 -44.40 27.66 -44.81
CA THR A 4 -45.64 26.97 -44.36
C THR A 4 -45.30 25.74 -43.51
N LEU A 5 -44.64 25.92 -42.37
CA LEU A 5 -44.82 24.99 -41.24
C LEU A 5 -44.92 25.85 -39.98
N GLY A 6 -46.18 26.17 -39.69
CA GLY A 6 -46.57 26.92 -38.51
C GLY A 6 -46.17 26.20 -37.23
N ASN A 7 -46.02 27.02 -36.19
CA ASN A 7 -46.06 26.71 -34.77
C ASN A 7 -46.66 25.35 -34.42
N ASN A 8 -45.85 24.29 -34.47
CA ASN A 8 -46.00 23.16 -33.57
C ASN A 8 -44.80 23.19 -32.65
N ARG A 9 -44.98 23.89 -31.53
CA ARG A 9 -44.35 23.49 -30.27
C ARG A 9 -44.77 22.04 -30.05
N LEU A 10 -43.98 21.09 -30.57
CA LEU A 10 -43.93 19.75 -30.01
C LEU A 10 -43.33 19.93 -28.63
N ALA A 11 -44.21 20.23 -27.68
CA ALA A 11 -44.01 19.88 -26.30
C ALA A 11 -43.88 18.35 -26.28
N ILE A 12 -42.65 17.86 -26.45
CA ILE A 12 -42.31 16.48 -26.07
C ILE A 12 -42.25 16.50 -24.55
N SER A 13 -43.43 16.50 -23.92
CA SER A 13 -43.60 16.11 -22.53
C SER A 13 -43.55 14.58 -22.49
N SER A 14 -42.35 14.03 -22.62
CA SER A 14 -42.06 12.71 -22.07
C SER A 14 -41.09 12.94 -20.94
N HIS A 15 -41.62 13.03 -19.72
CA HIS A 15 -40.85 12.76 -18.51
C HIS A 15 -40.31 11.33 -18.63
N HIS A 16 -39.20 11.15 -19.34
CA HIS A 16 -38.35 10.00 -19.10
C HIS A 16 -37.82 10.20 -17.69
N ASP A 17 -38.32 9.40 -16.76
CA ASP A 17 -37.77 9.36 -15.41
C ASP A 17 -36.25 9.13 -15.56
N PRO A 18 -35.42 9.99 -14.96
CA PRO A 18 -33.99 9.88 -15.15
C PRO A 18 -33.51 8.54 -14.59
N ALA A 19 -32.82 7.76 -15.44
CA ALA A 19 -32.24 6.48 -15.05
C ALA A 19 -31.21 6.66 -13.93
N PHE A 20 -30.55 7.83 -13.89
CA PHE A 20 -29.54 8.16 -12.90
C PHE A 20 -29.71 9.59 -12.41
N ARG A 21 -29.45 9.80 -11.12
CA ARG A 21 -29.40 11.12 -10.49
C ARG A 21 -28.03 11.35 -9.89
N ALA A 22 -27.49 12.55 -10.09
CA ALA A 22 -26.19 12.97 -9.59
C ALA A 22 -26.19 14.42 -9.13
N THR A 23 -25.26 14.75 -8.24
CA THR A 23 -24.96 16.10 -7.78
C THR A 23 -23.47 16.36 -7.92
N THR A 24 -23.06 17.56 -8.30
CA THR A 24 -21.66 17.97 -8.34
C THR A 24 -21.45 19.35 -7.74
N ASP A 25 -20.23 19.57 -7.24
CA ASP A 25 -19.77 20.85 -6.70
C ASP A 25 -18.24 20.93 -6.84
N ALA A 26 -17.70 22.13 -6.99
CA ALA A 26 -16.27 22.37 -6.97
C ALA A 26 -15.87 23.43 -5.93
N SER A 27 -14.71 23.21 -5.33
CA SER A 27 -14.06 24.15 -4.45
C SER A 27 -12.63 24.45 -4.91
N GLU A 28 -11.97 25.39 -4.26
CA GLU A 28 -10.53 25.61 -4.44
C GLU A 28 -9.68 24.41 -3.99
N GLN A 29 -10.29 23.39 -3.37
CA GLN A 29 -9.58 22.22 -2.86
C GLN A 29 -9.76 20.99 -3.74
N ALA A 30 -10.97 20.79 -4.28
CA ALA A 30 -11.35 19.59 -5.00
C ALA A 30 -12.65 19.77 -5.79
N ILE A 31 -12.93 18.80 -6.66
CA ILE A 31 -14.23 18.60 -7.29
C ILE A 31 -14.88 17.40 -6.61
N GLY A 32 -16.15 17.53 -6.25
CA GLY A 32 -16.97 16.48 -5.66
C GLY A 32 -18.12 16.11 -6.58
N VAL A 33 -18.29 14.82 -6.82
CA VAL A 33 -19.42 14.27 -7.59
C VAL A 33 -20.04 13.14 -6.77
N ALA A 34 -21.36 13.09 -6.70
CA ALA A 34 -22.09 11.96 -6.15
C ALA A 34 -23.15 11.49 -7.15
N ILE A 35 -23.27 10.17 -7.32
CA ILE A 35 -24.29 9.52 -8.13
C ILE A 35 -24.99 8.49 -7.23
N PRO A 36 -25.92 8.93 -6.35
CA PRO A 36 -26.54 8.04 -5.36
C PRO A 36 -27.22 6.81 -5.99
N SER A 37 -27.83 7.00 -7.16
CA SER A 37 -28.47 5.92 -7.93
C SER A 37 -27.54 4.76 -8.31
N LEU A 38 -26.23 5.01 -8.37
CA LEU A 38 -25.20 4.00 -8.67
C LEU A 38 -24.33 3.65 -7.46
N ALA A 39 -24.59 4.25 -6.29
CA ALA A 39 -23.68 4.24 -5.13
C ALA A 39 -22.23 4.65 -5.49
N LEU A 40 -22.07 5.50 -6.51
CA LEU A 40 -20.77 6.02 -6.93
C LEU A 40 -20.57 7.44 -6.42
N TRP A 41 -19.34 7.78 -6.09
CA TRP A 41 -18.92 9.14 -5.80
C TRP A 41 -17.48 9.35 -6.23
N CYS A 42 -17.09 10.60 -6.46
CA CYS A 42 -15.75 10.96 -6.86
C CYS A 42 -15.31 12.21 -6.10
N PHE A 43 -14.13 12.10 -5.50
CA PHE A 43 -13.38 13.22 -4.97
C PHE A 43 -12.13 13.41 -5.83
N LEU A 44 -12.12 14.47 -6.63
CA LEU A 44 -10.96 14.82 -7.45
C LEU A 44 -10.22 16.00 -6.82
N PRO A 45 -9.14 15.75 -6.06
CA PRO A 45 -8.41 16.84 -5.43
C PRO A 45 -7.57 17.62 -6.42
N LEU A 46 -7.54 18.94 -6.24
CA LEU A 46 -6.69 19.81 -7.05
C LEU A 46 -5.22 19.71 -6.60
N GLY A 47 -4.32 19.52 -7.57
CA GLY A 47 -2.88 19.51 -7.36
C GLY A 47 -2.36 20.86 -6.84
N ALA A 48 -1.13 20.91 -6.31
CA ALA A 48 -0.55 22.14 -5.77
C ALA A 48 -0.52 23.27 -6.82
N THR A 49 -0.10 22.95 -8.04
CA THR A 49 -0.10 23.89 -9.18
C THR A 49 -1.50 24.38 -9.51
N THR A 50 -2.47 23.46 -9.65
CA THR A 50 -3.86 23.79 -9.97
C THR A 50 -4.51 24.68 -8.92
N ARG A 51 -4.25 24.43 -7.63
CA ARG A 51 -4.73 25.29 -6.53
C ARG A 51 -4.07 26.66 -6.51
N ALA A 52 -2.79 26.75 -6.86
CA ALA A 52 -2.14 28.06 -6.99
C ALA A 52 -2.83 28.90 -8.09
N LEU A 53 -3.23 28.26 -9.20
CA LEU A 53 -3.95 28.93 -10.28
C LEU A 53 -5.36 29.39 -9.90
N THR A 54 -6.07 28.69 -9.00
CA THR A 54 -7.40 29.13 -8.51
C THR A 54 -7.29 30.36 -7.61
N GLN A 55 -6.16 30.50 -6.90
CA GLN A 55 -5.90 31.59 -5.95
C GLN A 55 -5.34 32.86 -6.61
N LEU A 56 -5.07 32.84 -7.92
CA LEU A 56 -4.57 34.02 -8.63
C LEU A 56 -5.58 35.19 -8.59
N PRO A 57 -5.11 36.46 -8.65
CA PRO A 57 -5.98 37.63 -8.70
C PRO A 57 -6.95 37.58 -9.89
N GLN A 58 -8.13 38.14 -9.70
CA GLN A 58 -9.13 38.25 -10.78
C GLN A 58 -8.55 39.04 -11.96
N GLY A 59 -8.66 38.48 -13.18
CA GLY A 59 -8.09 39.06 -14.40
C GLY A 59 -6.68 38.58 -14.76
N HIS A 60 -6.00 37.81 -13.91
CA HIS A 60 -4.74 37.17 -14.28
C HIS A 60 -4.96 36.17 -15.44
N PRO A 61 -4.13 36.18 -16.50
CA PRO A 61 -4.33 35.36 -17.70
C PRO A 61 -4.39 33.85 -17.37
N ASP A 62 -3.59 33.40 -16.41
CA ASP A 62 -3.53 31.99 -15.99
C ASP A 62 -4.51 31.61 -14.86
N LYS A 63 -5.40 32.52 -14.44
CA LYS A 63 -6.35 32.20 -13.35
C LYS A 63 -7.27 31.06 -13.76
N LEU A 64 -7.28 29.99 -12.96
CA LEU A 64 -8.24 28.90 -13.13
C LEU A 64 -9.56 29.27 -12.47
N HIS A 65 -10.57 29.55 -13.29
CA HIS A 65 -11.88 30.00 -12.83
C HIS A 65 -12.72 28.84 -12.26
N ILE A 66 -13.46 29.08 -11.16
CA ILE A 66 -14.30 28.07 -10.49
C ILE A 66 -15.34 27.46 -11.44
N ASN A 67 -16.00 28.26 -12.29
CA ASN A 67 -16.90 27.78 -13.35
C ASN A 67 -16.30 26.67 -14.24
N THR A 68 -14.99 26.68 -14.48
CA THR A 68 -14.29 25.62 -15.24
C THR A 68 -14.26 24.32 -14.44
N LEU A 69 -13.99 24.40 -13.13
CA LEU A 69 -13.96 23.23 -12.23
C LEU A 69 -15.37 22.65 -12.03
N GLU A 70 -16.37 23.51 -11.88
CA GLU A 70 -17.78 23.10 -11.79
C GLU A 70 -18.24 22.34 -13.04
N PHE A 71 -17.87 22.82 -14.23
CA PHE A 71 -18.18 22.13 -15.47
C PHE A 71 -17.41 20.80 -15.62
N ILE A 72 -16.17 20.72 -15.12
CA ILE A 72 -15.44 19.43 -15.06
C ILE A 72 -16.17 18.44 -14.15
N GLY A 73 -16.78 18.88 -13.05
CA GLY A 73 -17.64 18.05 -12.20
C GLY A 73 -18.81 17.42 -12.97
N ILE A 74 -19.45 18.18 -13.85
CA ILE A 74 -20.49 17.67 -14.77
C ILE A 74 -19.92 16.57 -15.68
N LEU A 75 -18.75 16.81 -16.29
CA LEU A 75 -18.10 15.83 -17.19
C LEU A 75 -17.71 14.54 -16.45
N LEU A 76 -17.22 14.65 -15.23
CA LEU A 76 -16.89 13.50 -14.38
C LEU A 76 -18.12 12.67 -14.06
N GLY A 77 -19.23 13.31 -13.65
CA GLY A 77 -20.49 12.61 -13.39
C GLY A 77 -21.01 11.88 -14.63
N PHE A 78 -20.90 12.50 -15.80
CA PHE A 78 -21.26 11.89 -17.07
C PHE A 78 -20.38 10.68 -17.42
N ALA A 79 -19.06 10.83 -17.38
CA ALA A 79 -18.10 9.77 -17.69
C ALA A 79 -18.18 8.57 -16.73
N MET A 80 -18.37 8.82 -15.42
CA MET A 80 -18.55 7.78 -14.41
C MET A 80 -19.81 6.94 -14.69
N THR A 81 -20.91 7.62 -15.03
CA THR A 81 -22.19 6.98 -15.33
C THR A 81 -22.11 6.16 -16.62
N GLU A 82 -21.50 6.70 -17.67
CA GLU A 82 -21.30 5.99 -18.93
C GLU A 82 -20.42 4.75 -18.77
N THR A 83 -19.30 4.88 -18.06
CA THR A 83 -18.41 3.74 -17.77
C THR A 83 -19.17 2.63 -17.06
N PHE A 84 -20.01 2.97 -16.09
CA PHE A 84 -20.86 1.99 -15.41
C PHE A 84 -21.83 1.30 -16.38
N ILE A 85 -22.59 2.07 -17.18
CA ILE A 85 -23.58 1.52 -18.12
C ILE A 85 -22.93 0.64 -19.19
N SER A 86 -21.74 0.99 -19.68
CA SER A 86 -21.01 0.21 -20.69
C SER A 86 -20.77 -1.25 -20.27
N THR A 87 -20.75 -1.54 -18.96
CA THR A 87 -20.60 -2.89 -18.42
C THR A 87 -21.92 -3.66 -18.28
N SER A 88 -23.07 -2.98 -18.39
CA SER A 88 -24.40 -3.53 -18.09
C SER A 88 -25.51 -2.96 -19.01
N LEU A 89 -25.21 -2.75 -20.29
CA LEU A 89 -26.05 -1.98 -21.22
C LEU A 89 -27.48 -2.56 -21.39
N SER A 90 -27.64 -3.88 -21.26
CA SER A 90 -28.93 -4.58 -21.41
C SER A 90 -29.90 -4.36 -20.24
N GLN A 91 -29.43 -3.80 -19.13
CA GLN A 91 -30.23 -3.57 -17.92
C GLN A 91 -30.96 -2.21 -17.92
N TYR A 92 -30.69 -1.36 -18.91
CA TYR A 92 -31.19 0.01 -18.97
C TYR A 92 -31.95 0.28 -20.26
N PRO A 93 -32.83 1.30 -20.29
CA PRO A 93 -33.49 1.73 -21.51
C PRO A 93 -32.47 2.03 -22.62
N PRO A 94 -32.83 1.92 -23.91
CA PRO A 94 -31.91 2.18 -25.03
C PRO A 94 -31.27 3.59 -25.05
N SER A 95 -31.81 4.53 -24.28
CA SER A 95 -31.27 5.89 -24.11
C SER A 95 -31.45 6.33 -22.66
N PRO A 96 -30.63 5.82 -21.72
CA PRO A 96 -30.74 6.23 -20.32
C PRO A 96 -30.38 7.71 -20.18
N ILE A 97 -30.99 8.37 -19.19
CA ILE A 97 -30.75 9.79 -18.92
C ILE A 97 -30.09 9.94 -17.54
N LEU A 98 -28.96 10.64 -17.50
CA LEU A 98 -28.38 11.18 -16.29
C LEU A 98 -28.95 12.57 -16.02
N PHE A 99 -29.61 12.73 -14.89
CA PHE A 99 -30.03 14.02 -14.35
C PHE A 99 -29.00 14.48 -13.32
N LEU A 100 -28.31 15.58 -13.62
CA LEU A 100 -27.19 16.08 -12.82
C LEU A 100 -27.48 17.50 -12.34
N GLU A 101 -27.35 17.70 -11.04
CA GLU A 101 -27.61 18.98 -10.37
C GLU A 101 -26.31 19.64 -9.92
N CYS A 102 -26.19 20.96 -10.12
CA CYS A 102 -25.14 21.79 -9.51
C CYS A 102 -25.64 23.21 -9.22
N ASP A 103 -24.97 23.92 -8.31
CA ASP A 103 -25.32 25.28 -7.92
C ASP A 103 -24.66 26.36 -8.81
N ASN A 104 -23.70 25.97 -9.64
CA ASN A 104 -23.03 26.89 -10.55
C ASN A 104 -23.86 27.20 -11.80
N THR A 105 -24.53 28.36 -11.79
CA THR A 105 -25.35 28.84 -12.93
C THR A 105 -24.62 28.95 -14.26
N ALA A 106 -23.31 29.24 -14.26
CA ALA A 106 -22.52 29.30 -15.49
C ALA A 106 -22.33 27.91 -16.10
N ALA A 107 -21.99 26.91 -15.30
CA ALA A 107 -21.85 25.52 -15.73
C ALA A 107 -23.19 24.96 -16.27
N VAL A 108 -24.30 25.25 -15.58
CA VAL A 108 -25.66 24.94 -16.07
C VAL A 108 -25.93 25.62 -17.42
N SER A 109 -25.62 26.91 -17.55
CA SER A 109 -25.80 27.64 -18.81
C SER A 109 -24.93 27.09 -19.95
N TRP A 110 -23.68 26.68 -19.67
CA TRP A 110 -22.80 26.09 -20.68
C TRP A 110 -23.35 24.76 -21.18
N SER A 111 -23.87 23.91 -20.26
CA SER A 111 -24.50 22.64 -20.61
C SER A 111 -25.77 22.82 -21.45
N ARG A 112 -26.64 23.77 -21.09
CA ARG A 112 -27.90 24.02 -21.81
C ARG A 112 -27.71 24.69 -23.17
N LYS A 113 -26.93 25.77 -23.22
CA LYS A 113 -26.76 26.58 -24.44
C LYS A 113 -25.71 26.01 -25.38
N ARG A 114 -24.90 25.05 -24.91
CA ARG A 114 -23.75 24.48 -25.63
C ARG A 114 -22.81 25.55 -26.20
N SER A 115 -22.71 26.68 -25.52
CA SER A 115 -21.94 27.85 -25.95
C SER A 115 -21.50 28.71 -24.77
N THR A 116 -20.37 29.39 -24.93
CA THR A 116 -19.80 30.31 -23.94
C THR A 116 -18.77 31.23 -24.59
N GLY A 117 -18.64 32.46 -24.07
CA GLY A 117 -17.58 33.39 -24.47
C GLY A 117 -16.20 33.03 -23.88
N SER A 118 -16.17 32.21 -22.83
CA SER A 118 -14.92 31.80 -22.15
C SER A 118 -14.07 30.90 -23.05
N PRO A 119 -12.78 31.22 -23.30
CA PRO A 119 -11.88 30.33 -24.04
C PRO A 119 -11.76 28.94 -23.41
N SER A 120 -11.63 28.86 -22.08
CA SER A 120 -11.54 27.58 -21.35
C SER A 120 -12.86 26.81 -21.39
N GLY A 121 -14.00 27.52 -21.27
CA GLY A 121 -15.32 26.91 -21.40
C GLY A 121 -15.58 26.35 -22.81
N ARG A 122 -15.12 27.03 -23.87
CA ARG A 122 -15.22 26.53 -25.25
C ARG A 122 -14.46 25.22 -25.46
N ARG A 123 -13.25 25.10 -24.92
CA ARG A 123 -12.47 23.86 -24.97
C ARG A 123 -13.15 22.71 -24.23
N LEU A 124 -13.72 22.98 -23.06
CA LEU A 124 -14.47 21.96 -22.31
C LEU A 124 -15.75 21.54 -23.03
N LEU A 125 -16.44 22.45 -23.71
CA LEU A 125 -17.60 22.12 -24.53
C LEU A 125 -17.23 21.31 -25.78
N GLN A 126 -16.07 21.55 -26.39
CA GLN A 126 -15.55 20.72 -27.48
C GLN A 126 -15.28 19.30 -26.99
N LEU A 127 -14.55 19.15 -25.88
CA LEU A 127 -14.31 17.85 -25.24
C LEU A 127 -15.63 17.13 -24.93
N PHE A 128 -16.61 17.86 -24.38
CA PHE A 128 -17.90 17.29 -24.05
C PHE A 128 -18.69 16.84 -25.28
N ALA A 129 -18.70 17.65 -26.34
CA ALA A 129 -19.36 17.31 -27.59
C ALA A 129 -18.74 16.06 -28.23
N GLU A 130 -17.41 15.97 -28.26
CA GLU A 130 -16.69 14.79 -28.74
C GLU A 130 -17.05 13.55 -27.93
N TYR A 131 -17.08 13.68 -26.59
CA TYR A 131 -17.40 12.59 -25.68
C TYR A 131 -18.86 12.10 -25.85
N GLN A 132 -19.81 13.00 -26.16
CA GLN A 132 -21.22 12.63 -26.35
C GLN A 132 -21.53 11.99 -27.71
N LEU A 133 -20.71 12.18 -28.75
CA LEU A 133 -21.03 11.73 -30.12
C LEU A 133 -21.34 10.24 -30.25
N LEU A 134 -20.74 9.41 -29.38
CA LEU A 134 -20.92 7.95 -29.38
C LEU A 134 -21.53 7.43 -28.08
N SER A 135 -21.95 8.34 -27.20
CA SER A 135 -22.46 7.96 -25.89
C SER A 135 -23.93 7.55 -25.97
N PRO A 136 -24.32 6.39 -25.42
CA PRO A 136 -25.73 6.03 -25.28
C PRO A 136 -26.43 6.84 -24.17
N LEU A 137 -25.68 7.56 -23.33
CA LEU A 137 -26.19 8.28 -22.16
C LEU A 137 -26.61 9.71 -22.52
N GLY A 138 -27.88 10.05 -22.28
CA GLY A 138 -28.35 11.43 -22.28
C GLY A 138 -27.94 12.18 -21.01
N LEU A 139 -27.70 13.49 -21.10
CA LEU A 139 -27.43 14.35 -19.94
C LEU A 139 -28.44 15.50 -19.87
N VAL A 140 -29.07 15.65 -18.71
CA VAL A 140 -29.85 16.82 -18.32
C VAL A 140 -29.17 17.47 -17.13
N VAL A 141 -28.89 18.78 -17.21
CA VAL A 141 -28.27 19.54 -16.12
C VAL A 141 -29.22 20.63 -15.62
N GLU A 142 -29.51 20.59 -14.33
CA GLU A 142 -30.38 21.53 -13.63
C GLU A 142 -29.64 22.26 -12.52
N HIS A 143 -30.16 23.44 -12.16
CA HIS A 143 -29.64 24.21 -11.04
C HIS A 143 -30.27 23.72 -9.73
N ILE A 144 -29.44 23.43 -8.74
CA ILE A 144 -29.86 23.23 -7.35
C ILE A 144 -29.35 24.38 -6.50
N ALA A 145 -30.10 24.82 -5.49
CA ALA A 145 -29.61 25.86 -4.59
C ALA A 145 -28.40 25.34 -3.81
N GLY A 146 -27.37 26.17 -3.58
CA GLY A 146 -26.17 25.76 -2.85
C GLY A 146 -26.46 25.21 -1.44
N ALA A 147 -27.50 25.72 -0.77
CA ALA A 147 -27.97 25.20 0.52
C ALA A 147 -28.50 23.75 0.44
N ASP A 148 -28.97 23.33 -0.74
CA ASP A 148 -29.52 22.01 -1.00
C ASP A 148 -28.47 21.07 -1.63
N ASN A 149 -27.37 21.59 -2.17
CA ASN A 149 -26.26 20.82 -2.78
C ASN A 149 -25.31 20.18 -1.75
N THR A 150 -25.84 19.77 -0.60
CA THR A 150 -25.06 19.39 0.59
C THR A 150 -24.11 18.21 0.37
N LEU A 151 -24.51 17.21 -0.42
CA LEU A 151 -23.70 16.01 -0.62
C LEU A 151 -22.46 16.30 -1.47
N ALA A 152 -22.61 16.99 -2.59
CA ALA A 152 -21.49 17.33 -3.44
C ALA A 152 -20.59 18.41 -2.81
N ASP A 153 -21.18 19.37 -2.09
CA ASP A 153 -20.47 20.36 -1.25
C ASP A 153 -19.58 19.67 -0.21
N LEU A 154 -20.11 18.69 0.52
CA LEU A 154 -19.35 17.91 1.50
C LEU A 154 -18.19 17.16 0.86
N ILE A 155 -18.37 16.60 -0.34
CA ILE A 155 -17.31 15.89 -1.06
C ILE A 155 -16.26 16.87 -1.57
N SER A 156 -16.65 18.01 -2.13
CA SER A 156 -15.73 19.01 -2.69
C SER A 156 -15.00 19.81 -1.60
N ARG A 157 -15.56 19.91 -0.39
CA ARG A 157 -15.04 20.64 0.78
C ARG A 157 -15.01 19.73 2.02
N PRO A 158 -14.28 18.60 2.01
CA PRO A 158 -14.32 17.62 3.09
C PRO A 158 -14.01 18.29 4.44
N PRO A 159 -15.00 18.44 5.34
CA PRO A 159 -14.80 19.13 6.60
C PRO A 159 -14.06 18.21 7.59
N GLY A 160 -13.33 18.82 8.53
CA GLY A 160 -13.16 18.19 9.83
C GLY A 160 -14.56 18.02 10.46
N ILE A 161 -14.97 16.77 10.69
CA ILE A 161 -16.32 16.29 11.08
C ILE A 161 -16.85 17.02 12.36
N PRO A 162 -18.18 17.17 12.63
CA PRO A 162 -19.29 17.76 11.85
C PRO A 162 -20.27 18.66 12.68
N SER A 163 -21.05 19.49 11.99
CA SER A 163 -22.13 20.37 12.49
C SER A 163 -23.24 19.71 13.33
N ALA A 164 -23.46 18.39 13.22
CA ALA A 164 -24.51 17.68 13.98
C ALA A 164 -24.18 17.51 15.48
N LYS A 165 -22.91 17.30 15.84
CA LYS A 165 -22.46 17.23 17.24
C LYS A 165 -22.59 18.59 17.91
N ARG A 166 -22.28 19.66 17.17
CA ARG A 166 -22.46 21.06 17.59
C ARG A 166 -23.94 21.38 17.86
N ALA A 167 -24.83 21.03 16.93
CA ALA A 167 -26.27 21.27 17.09
C ALA A 167 -26.82 20.58 18.35
N ARG A 168 -26.51 19.29 18.55
CA ARG A 168 -26.94 18.53 19.74
C ARG A 168 -26.45 19.14 21.07
N ILE A 169 -25.21 19.64 21.12
CA ILE A 169 -24.66 20.27 22.34
C ILE A 169 -25.27 21.65 22.57
N LEU A 170 -25.54 22.42 21.52
CA LEU A 170 -26.23 23.71 21.68
C LEU A 170 -27.69 23.51 22.10
N GLU A 171 -28.37 22.49 21.59
CA GLU A 171 -29.74 22.15 21.96
C GLU A 171 -29.88 21.69 23.42
N SER A 172 -28.86 21.02 23.97
CA SER A 172 -28.84 20.61 25.38
C SER A 172 -28.55 21.76 26.35
N LEU A 173 -28.20 22.95 25.86
CA LEU A 173 -27.98 24.16 26.66
C LEU A 173 -29.24 25.04 26.73
N PRO A 174 -29.42 25.85 27.80
CA PRO A 174 -30.53 26.79 27.91
C PRO A 174 -30.58 27.78 26.74
N PRO A 175 -31.75 28.12 26.17
CA PRO A 175 -31.87 28.95 24.96
C PRO A 175 -31.11 30.27 25.02
N GLY A 176 -31.14 30.97 26.15
CA GLY A 176 -30.44 32.26 26.34
C GLY A 176 -28.91 32.15 26.37
N SER A 177 -28.36 30.96 26.63
CA SER A 177 -26.92 30.72 26.71
C SER A 177 -26.31 30.24 25.39
N ARG A 178 -27.13 29.75 24.45
CA ARG A 178 -26.66 29.12 23.19
C ARG A 178 -25.86 30.09 22.33
N ALA A 179 -26.35 31.31 22.14
CA ALA A 179 -25.68 32.33 21.34
C ALA A 179 -24.35 32.78 21.96
N ALA A 180 -24.30 32.88 23.29
CA ALA A 180 -23.09 33.26 24.02
C ALA A 180 -22.01 32.16 24.03
N ILE A 181 -22.42 30.89 24.08
CA ILE A 181 -21.52 29.73 24.17
C ILE A 181 -21.09 29.22 22.80
N ALA A 182 -21.87 29.44 21.75
CA ALA A 182 -21.57 28.96 20.39
C ALA A 182 -20.14 29.28 19.90
N PRO A 183 -19.61 30.52 20.06
CA PRO A 183 -18.24 30.84 19.63
C PRO A 183 -17.17 30.07 20.41
N THR A 184 -17.38 29.87 21.71
CA THR A 184 -16.46 29.12 22.58
C THR A 184 -16.54 27.63 22.29
N LEU A 185 -17.73 27.10 22.00
CA LEU A 185 -17.93 25.73 21.57
C LEU A 185 -17.25 25.47 20.20
N ASP A 186 -17.29 26.44 19.29
CA ASP A 186 -16.57 26.38 18.02
C ASP A 186 -15.05 26.36 18.23
N ALA A 187 -14.53 27.11 19.20
CA ALA A 187 -13.13 27.05 19.61
C ALA A 187 -12.76 25.69 20.24
N VAL A 188 -13.64 25.13 21.07
CA VAL A 188 -13.46 23.79 21.66
C VAL A 188 -13.44 22.71 20.58
N PHE A 189 -14.34 22.76 19.59
CA PHE A 189 -14.29 21.83 18.44
C PHE A 189 -13.01 22.00 17.63
N CYS A 190 -12.54 23.24 17.40
CA CYS A 190 -11.25 23.50 16.78
C CYS A 190 -10.07 22.89 17.58
N CYS A 191 -10.18 22.81 18.91
CA CYS A 191 -9.19 22.16 19.77
C CYS A 191 -9.34 20.63 19.83
N GLU A 192 -10.56 20.09 19.86
CA GLU A 192 -10.86 18.64 19.81
C GLU A 192 -10.40 18.02 18.49
N LEU A 193 -10.48 18.77 17.38
CA LEU A 193 -9.99 18.39 16.06
C LEU A 193 -8.46 18.52 15.93
N GLY A 194 -7.78 18.94 16.99
CA GLY A 194 -6.36 19.28 17.00
C GLY A 194 -6.15 20.72 16.56
N ALA A 195 -5.62 21.55 17.47
CA ALA A 195 -5.26 22.94 17.21
C ALA A 195 -4.65 23.11 15.81
N THR A 196 -5.20 24.02 15.00
CA THR A 196 -4.75 24.43 13.64
C THR A 196 -3.39 23.84 13.28
N HIS A 197 -3.41 22.58 12.86
CA HIS A 197 -2.15 21.94 12.61
C HIS A 197 -1.59 22.58 11.33
N LYS A 198 -0.37 23.14 11.41
CA LYS A 198 0.40 23.64 10.26
C LYS A 198 0.08 22.77 9.03
N THR A 199 -0.23 23.35 7.88
CA THR A 199 -0.67 22.70 6.62
C THR A 199 -0.02 21.34 6.31
N LYS A 200 1.24 21.15 6.74
CA LYS A 200 2.01 19.91 6.71
C LYS A 200 1.33 18.71 7.42
N VAL A 201 0.70 18.91 8.57
CA VAL A 201 0.07 17.83 9.37
C VAL A 201 -1.25 17.39 8.77
N VAL A 202 -2.08 18.32 8.28
CA VAL A 202 -3.32 18.00 7.55
C VAL A 202 -3.02 17.21 6.29
N ARG A 203 -1.98 17.59 5.54
CA ARG A 203 -1.48 16.81 4.40
C ARG A 203 -1.04 15.40 4.83
N HIS A 204 -0.39 15.27 5.98
CA HIS A 204 0.08 13.98 6.49
C HIS A 204 -1.08 13.03 6.84
N VAL A 205 -2.10 13.52 7.56
CA VAL A 205 -3.31 12.73 7.88
C VAL A 205 -4.03 12.29 6.61
N ARG A 206 -4.17 13.19 5.64
CA ARG A 206 -4.77 12.86 4.34
C ARG A 206 -3.99 11.78 3.60
N SER A 207 -2.67 11.90 3.52
CA SER A 207 -1.84 10.87 2.88
C SER A 207 -1.92 9.52 3.61
N MET A 208 -1.98 9.52 4.95
CA MET A 208 -2.16 8.28 5.74
C MET A 208 -3.52 7.61 5.45
N ARG A 209 -4.60 8.40 5.32
CA ARG A 209 -5.92 7.90 4.93
C ARG A 209 -5.92 7.30 3.52
N ILE A 210 -5.30 7.99 2.56
CA ILE A 210 -5.16 7.47 1.19
C ILE A 210 -4.37 6.15 1.18
N HIS A 211 -3.29 6.07 1.96
CA HIS A 211 -2.53 4.83 2.09
C HIS A 211 -3.38 3.69 2.67
N PHE A 212 -4.24 3.97 3.64
CA PHE A 212 -5.14 2.96 4.18
C PHE A 212 -6.17 2.48 3.14
N ILE A 213 -6.74 3.40 2.35
CA ILE A 213 -7.64 3.03 1.24
C ILE A 213 -6.90 2.16 0.21
N TRP A 214 -5.68 2.53 -0.16
CA TRP A 214 -4.84 1.72 -1.06
C TRP A 214 -4.57 0.33 -0.50
N TYR A 215 -4.23 0.22 0.79
CA TYR A 215 -4.06 -1.07 1.46
C TYR A 215 -5.34 -1.92 1.37
N LEU A 216 -6.51 -1.32 1.61
CA LEU A 216 -7.79 -2.01 1.51
C LEU A 216 -8.10 -2.44 0.07
N ASP A 217 -7.73 -1.65 -0.94
CA ASP A 217 -7.91 -1.99 -2.35
C ASP A 217 -7.07 -3.22 -2.74
N GLU A 218 -5.77 -3.15 -2.43
CA GLU A 218 -4.80 -4.22 -2.71
C GLU A 218 -5.22 -5.55 -2.07
N HIS A 219 -5.84 -5.48 -0.89
CA HIS A 219 -6.28 -6.66 -0.13
C HIS A 219 -7.76 -7.00 -0.35
N LYS A 220 -8.46 -6.32 -1.27
CA LYS A 220 -9.87 -6.56 -1.63
C LYS A 220 -10.83 -6.42 -0.44
N LEU A 221 -10.56 -5.45 0.42
CA LEU A 221 -11.29 -5.15 1.65
C LEU A 221 -12.13 -3.86 1.56
N ILE A 222 -12.00 -3.05 0.50
CA ILE A 222 -12.76 -1.78 0.35
C ILE A 222 -14.27 -2.03 0.50
N GLU A 223 -14.80 -3.00 -0.25
CA GLU A 223 -16.23 -3.36 -0.26
C GLU A 223 -16.70 -3.99 1.06
N ARG A 224 -15.79 -4.34 1.96
CA ARG A 224 -16.12 -4.88 3.28
C ARG A 224 -16.05 -3.82 4.36
N VAL A 225 -15.17 -2.83 4.20
CA VAL A 225 -14.93 -1.78 5.21
C VAL A 225 -15.81 -0.55 5.00
N PHE A 226 -16.20 -0.22 3.75
CA PHE A 226 -16.85 1.06 3.42
C PHE A 226 -18.33 1.03 2.93
N PRO A 227 -18.93 -0.11 2.53
CA PRO A 227 -20.37 -0.15 2.26
C PRO A 227 -21.12 -1.10 3.22
N VAL A 228 -22.20 -0.58 3.80
CA VAL A 228 -23.47 -1.30 4.08
C VAL A 228 -23.33 -2.76 4.60
N VAL A 229 -23.27 -2.85 5.95
CA VAL A 229 -23.69 -3.94 6.88
C VAL A 229 -22.66 -5.01 7.32
N ASP A 230 -22.38 -4.96 8.64
CA ASP A 230 -21.89 -5.98 9.58
C ASP A 230 -20.50 -6.60 9.39
N LEU A 231 -19.44 -5.78 9.29
CA LEU A 231 -18.18 -6.25 9.86
C LEU A 231 -18.23 -6.06 11.38
N PRO A 232 -18.20 -7.13 12.19
CA PRO A 232 -18.13 -6.99 13.63
C PRO A 232 -16.93 -6.14 14.02
N LEU A 233 -17.05 -5.34 15.07
CA LEU A 233 -15.96 -4.51 15.58
C LEU A 233 -14.68 -5.32 15.81
N VAL A 234 -14.82 -6.57 16.26
CA VAL A 234 -13.72 -7.52 16.42
C VAL A 234 -12.98 -7.77 15.09
N THR A 235 -13.70 -7.94 13.99
CA THR A 235 -13.10 -8.12 12.67
C THR A 235 -12.38 -6.85 12.21
N LEU A 236 -12.98 -5.67 12.43
CA LEU A 236 -12.32 -4.38 12.17
C LEU A 236 -11.05 -4.20 13.00
N ASN A 237 -11.05 -4.63 14.27
CA ASN A 237 -9.86 -4.63 15.12
C ASN A 237 -8.73 -5.46 14.48
N TYR A 238 -9.04 -6.64 13.93
CA TYR A 238 -8.05 -7.46 13.23
C TYR A 238 -7.58 -6.85 11.91
N VAL A 239 -8.47 -6.23 11.12
CA VAL A 239 -8.07 -5.48 9.92
C VAL A 239 -7.05 -4.38 10.27
N PHE A 240 -7.30 -3.64 11.35
CA PHE A 240 -6.37 -2.62 11.83
C PHE A 240 -5.06 -3.21 12.39
N ALA A 241 -5.10 -4.39 13.02
CA ALA A 241 -3.91 -5.08 13.47
C ALA A 241 -3.05 -5.56 12.27
N CYS A 242 -3.68 -6.09 11.22
CA CYS A 242 -3.01 -6.45 9.97
C CYS A 242 -2.41 -5.22 9.28
N TYR A 243 -3.14 -4.11 9.23
CA TYR A 243 -2.62 -2.86 8.69
C TYR A 243 -1.42 -2.33 9.50
N ALA A 244 -1.44 -2.45 10.82
CA ALA A 244 -0.31 -2.10 11.68
C ALA A 244 0.94 -2.96 11.36
N ALA A 245 0.76 -4.27 11.14
CA ALA A 245 1.86 -5.17 10.78
C ALA A 245 2.41 -4.88 9.36
N HIS A 246 1.52 -4.54 8.42
CA HIS A 246 1.88 -4.13 7.06
C HIS A 246 2.75 -2.86 7.07
N LEU A 247 2.34 -1.84 7.82
CA LEU A 247 3.12 -0.61 8.05
C LEU A 247 4.47 -0.90 8.73
N GLY A 248 4.47 -1.80 9.73
CA GLY A 248 5.67 -2.24 10.44
C GLY A 248 6.69 -2.98 9.57
N SER A 249 6.25 -3.50 8.42
CA SER A 249 7.10 -4.15 7.42
C SER A 249 7.68 -3.18 6.39
N GLY A 250 7.52 -1.86 6.59
CA GLY A 250 8.09 -0.82 5.73
C GLY A 250 7.17 -0.33 4.61
N HIS A 251 5.97 -0.89 4.47
CA HIS A 251 4.95 -0.44 3.51
C HIS A 251 4.28 0.83 4.06
N THR A 252 5.00 1.94 3.95
CA THR A 252 4.57 3.27 4.39
C THR A 252 4.61 4.25 3.23
N LEU A 253 4.08 5.47 3.42
CA LEU A 253 4.18 6.54 2.42
C LEU A 253 5.63 6.83 1.99
N SER A 254 6.59 6.60 2.88
CA SER A 254 8.03 6.77 2.62
C SER A 254 8.75 5.46 2.27
N ARG A 255 8.02 4.33 2.14
CA ARG A 255 8.55 2.99 1.84
C ARG A 255 9.73 2.56 2.72
N ARG A 256 9.68 2.95 3.99
CA ARG A 256 10.70 2.64 5.00
C ARG A 256 10.05 2.27 6.31
N ASN A 257 10.84 1.62 7.16
CA ASN A 257 10.46 1.35 8.55
C ASN A 257 10.24 2.67 9.31
N ILE A 258 9.13 2.75 10.04
CA ILE A 258 8.75 3.92 10.85
C ILE A 258 8.55 3.48 12.30
N ARG A 259 8.62 4.43 13.23
CA ARG A 259 8.42 4.15 14.66
C ARG A 259 6.97 3.76 14.94
N SER A 260 6.77 2.98 16.00
CA SER A 260 5.51 2.45 16.48
C SER A 260 4.53 3.57 16.80
N ASP A 261 5.03 4.71 17.31
CA ASP A 261 4.23 5.91 17.53
C ASP A 261 3.78 6.57 16.21
N THR A 262 4.59 6.49 15.15
CA THR A 262 4.15 6.93 13.82
C THR A 262 3.08 5.98 13.27
N ILE A 263 3.20 4.67 13.48
CA ILE A 263 2.18 3.68 13.11
C ILE A 263 0.86 3.96 13.85
N ARG A 264 0.91 4.32 15.14
CA ARG A 264 -0.30 4.78 15.87
C ARG A 264 -0.99 5.95 15.18
N ASN A 265 -0.23 6.89 14.60
CA ASN A 265 -0.81 8.01 13.85
C ASN A 265 -1.48 7.57 12.54
N TYR A 266 -0.89 6.61 11.81
CA TYR A 266 -1.55 6.00 10.64
C TYR A 266 -2.86 5.33 11.04
N LEU A 267 -2.84 4.53 12.10
CA LEU A 267 -4.04 3.85 12.62
C LEU A 267 -5.08 4.89 13.06
N TYR A 268 -4.69 5.97 13.73
CA TYR A 268 -5.62 7.06 14.09
C TYR A 268 -6.25 7.70 12.85
N ALA A 269 -5.44 8.03 11.84
CA ALA A 269 -5.92 8.63 10.60
C ALA A 269 -6.89 7.70 9.85
N ALA A 270 -6.59 6.40 9.77
CA ALA A 270 -7.47 5.38 9.20
C ALA A 270 -8.76 5.21 10.02
N ALA A 271 -8.66 5.17 11.33
CA ALA A 271 -9.81 4.98 12.22
C ALA A 271 -10.80 6.14 12.12
N THR A 272 -10.28 7.38 12.05
CA THR A 272 -11.14 8.56 11.84
C THR A 272 -11.84 8.54 10.49
N LEU A 273 -11.26 7.93 9.46
CA LEU A 273 -11.93 7.72 8.17
C LEU A 273 -13.04 6.67 8.30
N VAL A 274 -12.75 5.50 8.87
CA VAL A 274 -13.74 4.42 9.04
C VAL A 274 -14.91 4.83 9.94
N GLN A 275 -14.63 5.60 11.01
CA GLN A 275 -15.67 6.14 11.90
C GLN A 275 -16.68 7.02 11.17
N MET A 276 -16.32 7.68 10.06
CA MET A 276 -17.25 8.48 9.27
C MET A 276 -18.33 7.64 8.58
N PHE A 277 -18.05 6.36 8.34
CA PHE A 277 -18.94 5.44 7.61
C PHE A 277 -19.55 4.35 8.52
N HIS A 278 -19.05 4.21 9.75
CA HIS A 278 -19.59 3.24 10.70
C HIS A 278 -20.92 3.75 11.31
N PRO A 279 -22.03 2.97 11.29
CA PRO A 279 -23.34 3.43 11.76
C PRO A 279 -23.35 3.94 13.22
N GLU A 280 -22.66 3.24 14.12
CA GLU A 280 -22.51 3.65 15.53
C GLU A 280 -21.31 4.59 15.79
N GLY A 281 -20.55 4.98 14.75
CA GLY A 281 -19.35 5.82 14.90
C GLY A 281 -18.24 5.20 15.78
N LEU A 282 -18.18 3.87 15.89
CA LEU A 282 -17.23 3.19 16.76
C LEU A 282 -15.80 3.31 16.22
N ASP A 283 -14.85 3.52 17.14
CA ASP A 283 -13.43 3.53 16.81
C ASP A 283 -12.93 2.09 16.59
N PRO A 284 -12.55 1.70 15.35
CA PRO A 284 -12.12 0.33 15.04
C PRO A 284 -10.79 -0.05 15.70
N ARG A 285 -10.16 0.86 16.44
CA ARG A 285 -8.97 0.56 17.24
C ARG A 285 -9.29 0.10 18.65
N LYS A 286 -10.55 0.18 19.07
CA LYS A 286 -10.99 -0.10 20.44
C LYS A 286 -12.00 -1.23 20.45
N GLU A 287 -12.19 -1.82 21.62
CA GLU A 287 -13.33 -2.70 21.90
C GLU A 287 -14.51 -1.86 22.40
N LYS A 288 -15.74 -2.36 22.25
CA LYS A 288 -16.95 -1.63 22.63
C LYS A 288 -16.93 -1.34 24.13
N GLY A 289 -17.03 -0.07 24.50
CA GLY A 289 -17.02 0.38 25.91
C GLY A 289 -15.64 0.55 26.54
N LEU A 290 -14.54 0.29 25.82
CA LEU A 290 -13.18 0.49 26.33
C LEU A 290 -12.50 1.72 25.71
N HIS A 291 -11.73 2.44 26.52
CA HIS A 291 -10.94 3.59 26.05
C HIS A 291 -9.58 3.20 25.48
N ALA A 292 -9.07 2.02 25.84
CA ALA A 292 -7.77 1.51 25.42
C ALA A 292 -7.79 0.96 23.98
N ILE A 293 -6.61 0.92 23.35
CA ILE A 293 -6.41 0.20 22.09
C ILE A 293 -6.69 -1.28 22.33
N CYS A 294 -7.39 -1.93 21.39
CA CYS A 294 -7.75 -3.34 21.51
C CYS A 294 -6.50 -4.24 21.56
N PRO A 295 -6.58 -5.40 22.21
CA PRO A 295 -5.41 -6.26 22.46
C PRO A 295 -4.68 -6.70 21.19
N SER A 296 -5.39 -6.94 20.09
CA SER A 296 -4.80 -7.39 18.82
C SER A 296 -3.86 -6.33 18.22
N ILE A 297 -4.29 -5.07 18.21
CA ILE A 297 -3.45 -3.96 17.73
C ILE A 297 -2.31 -3.69 18.72
N ASP A 298 -2.60 -3.70 20.02
CA ASP A 298 -1.59 -3.41 21.05
C ASP A 298 -0.45 -4.42 21.04
N LYS A 299 -0.74 -5.72 20.83
CA LYS A 299 0.30 -6.76 20.66
C LYS A 299 1.25 -6.46 19.50
N VAL A 300 0.71 -6.08 18.34
CA VAL A 300 1.53 -5.71 17.17
C VAL A 300 2.38 -4.48 17.47
N LEU A 301 1.80 -3.44 18.07
CA LEU A 301 2.52 -2.22 18.43
C LEU A 301 3.62 -2.47 19.48
N LYS A 302 3.36 -3.34 20.47
CA LYS A 302 4.36 -3.74 21.48
C LYS A 302 5.50 -4.52 20.85
N GLU A 303 5.22 -5.40 19.90
CA GLU A 303 6.25 -6.14 19.18
C GLU A 303 7.11 -5.18 18.36
N LEU A 304 6.51 -4.25 17.61
CA LEU A 304 7.24 -3.22 16.86
C LEU A 304 8.10 -2.35 17.79
N ARG A 305 7.55 -1.93 18.94
CA ARG A 305 8.30 -1.17 19.95
C ARG A 305 9.43 -2.00 20.58
N ARG A 306 9.24 -3.31 20.78
CA ARG A 306 10.29 -4.23 21.22
C ARG A 306 11.45 -4.20 20.22
N TRP A 307 11.16 -4.29 18.93
CA TRP A 307 12.15 -4.19 17.85
C TRP A 307 12.84 -2.82 17.79
N GLU A 308 12.11 -1.73 18.04
CA GLU A 308 12.67 -0.37 18.09
C GLU A 308 13.67 -0.16 19.22
N ASN A 309 13.43 -0.80 20.36
CA ASN A 309 14.23 -0.62 21.57
C ASN A 309 15.44 -1.58 21.64
N ILE A 310 15.70 -2.38 20.61
CA ILE A 310 16.90 -3.23 20.55
C ILE A 310 18.11 -2.30 20.36
N PRO A 311 19.06 -2.25 21.32
CA PRO A 311 20.29 -1.48 21.18
C PRO A 311 21.10 -1.97 19.97
N ASP A 312 21.80 -1.05 19.30
CA ASP A 312 22.60 -1.35 18.10
C ASP A 312 21.82 -2.05 16.98
N ARG A 313 20.57 -1.62 16.75
CA ARG A 313 19.69 -2.17 15.72
C ARG A 313 20.38 -2.12 14.35
N ARG A 314 20.61 -3.29 13.78
CA ARG A 314 21.04 -3.47 12.39
C ARG A 314 19.80 -3.77 11.54
N GLU A 315 19.61 -3.02 10.45
CA GLU A 315 18.55 -3.34 9.49
C GLU A 315 18.78 -4.76 8.92
N PRO A 316 17.71 -5.54 8.71
CA PRO A 316 17.83 -6.91 8.23
C PRO A 316 18.35 -6.96 6.79
N TYR A 317 19.02 -8.05 6.45
CA TYR A 317 19.33 -8.37 5.06
C TYR A 317 18.03 -8.66 4.29
N THR A 318 17.79 -7.98 3.16
CA THR A 318 16.50 -8.02 2.45
C THR A 318 16.56 -8.83 1.15
N VAL A 319 15.38 -9.20 0.62
CA VAL A 319 15.25 -9.85 -0.70
C VAL A 319 15.81 -8.95 -1.81
N ALA A 320 15.62 -7.63 -1.72
CA ALA A 320 16.17 -6.69 -2.69
C ALA A 320 17.70 -6.73 -2.72
N MET A 321 18.35 -6.78 -1.55
CA MET A 321 19.80 -6.95 -1.43
C MET A 321 20.26 -8.29 -2.03
N GLN A 322 19.49 -9.36 -1.83
CA GLN A 322 19.81 -10.67 -2.40
C GLN A 322 19.71 -10.67 -3.93
N LEU A 323 18.66 -10.08 -4.50
CA LEU A 323 18.48 -10.01 -5.96
C LEU A 323 19.59 -9.17 -6.62
N LEU A 324 19.94 -8.02 -6.04
CA LEU A 324 21.09 -7.23 -6.47
C LEU A 324 22.38 -8.05 -6.38
N PHE A 325 22.56 -8.81 -5.30
CA PHE A 325 23.79 -9.58 -5.16
C PHE A 325 23.85 -10.76 -6.14
N CYS A 326 22.72 -11.39 -6.45
CA CYS A 326 22.63 -12.42 -7.47
C CYS A 326 23.02 -11.89 -8.85
N SER A 327 22.57 -10.68 -9.22
CA SER A 327 22.95 -10.09 -10.51
C SER A 327 24.46 -9.85 -10.59
N LYS A 328 25.08 -9.38 -9.51
CA LYS A 328 26.55 -9.20 -9.42
C LYS A 328 27.32 -10.52 -9.45
N ALA A 329 26.81 -11.54 -8.79
CA ALA A 329 27.45 -12.85 -8.73
C ALA A 329 27.36 -13.63 -10.06
N THR A 330 26.47 -13.25 -10.98
CA THR A 330 26.24 -13.96 -12.25
C THR A 330 27.50 -14.05 -13.10
N SER A 331 28.34 -13.01 -13.10
CA SER A 331 29.60 -12.95 -13.85
C SER A 331 30.82 -13.38 -13.03
N SER A 332 30.64 -13.84 -11.79
CA SER A 332 31.73 -14.18 -10.88
C SER A 332 32.06 -15.67 -10.94
N ASP A 333 33.34 -16.00 -10.76
CA ASP A 333 33.80 -17.39 -10.71
C ASP A 333 33.01 -18.21 -9.65
N PRO A 334 32.56 -19.45 -9.95
CA PRO A 334 31.77 -20.27 -9.03
C PRO A 334 32.46 -20.67 -7.73
N ASN A 335 33.77 -20.45 -7.58
CA ASN A 335 34.53 -20.68 -6.37
C ASN A 335 34.93 -19.38 -5.67
N SER A 336 34.69 -18.22 -6.29
CA SER A 336 35.00 -16.90 -5.73
C SER A 336 34.23 -16.60 -4.43
N LYS A 337 34.79 -15.68 -3.64
CA LYS A 337 34.13 -15.15 -2.43
C LYS A 337 32.75 -14.57 -2.70
N VAL A 338 32.59 -13.85 -3.82
CA VAL A 338 31.33 -13.20 -4.22
C VAL A 338 30.24 -14.25 -4.41
N SER A 339 30.51 -15.27 -5.24
CA SER A 339 29.56 -16.34 -5.49
C SER A 339 29.26 -17.14 -4.21
N ALA A 340 30.25 -17.35 -3.34
CA ALA A 340 30.07 -18.11 -2.09
C ALA A 340 29.15 -17.36 -1.13
N LEU A 341 29.42 -16.06 -0.91
CA LEU A 341 28.57 -15.21 -0.08
C LEU A 341 27.15 -15.10 -0.63
N CYS A 342 26.99 -14.99 -1.95
CA CYS A 342 25.67 -14.91 -2.59
C CYS A 342 24.84 -16.18 -2.33
N ASP A 343 25.44 -17.36 -2.43
CA ASP A 343 24.77 -18.62 -2.14
C ASP A 343 24.41 -18.72 -0.66
N TRP A 344 25.35 -18.38 0.23
CA TRP A 344 25.11 -18.42 1.67
C TRP A 344 24.04 -17.44 2.13
N PHE A 345 24.06 -16.20 1.63
CA PHE A 345 23.03 -15.20 1.93
C PHE A 345 21.65 -15.66 1.44
N SER A 346 21.56 -16.33 0.29
CA SER A 346 20.30 -16.91 -0.20
C SER A 346 19.73 -17.96 0.76
N VAL A 347 20.56 -18.92 1.20
CA VAL A 347 20.06 -20.02 2.05
C VAL A 347 19.75 -19.53 3.46
N ILE A 348 20.56 -18.62 4.03
CA ILE A 348 20.32 -18.12 5.40
C ILE A 348 19.14 -17.16 5.47
N LEU A 349 18.86 -16.41 4.40
CA LEU A 349 17.69 -15.53 4.32
C LEU A 349 16.39 -16.33 4.49
N GLN A 350 16.36 -17.57 3.99
CA GLN A 350 15.20 -18.46 4.09
C GLN A 350 15.24 -19.35 5.33
N ALA A 351 16.42 -19.82 5.71
CA ALA A 351 16.58 -20.78 6.81
C ALA A 351 16.63 -20.12 8.20
N GLY A 352 16.95 -18.82 8.27
CA GLY A 352 17.14 -18.07 9.51
C GLY A 352 18.38 -18.53 10.28
N GLY A 353 19.46 -18.87 9.58
CA GLY A 353 20.69 -19.42 10.17
C GLY A 353 21.50 -18.39 10.98
N ARG A 354 21.98 -18.77 12.16
CA ARG A 354 22.90 -17.94 12.97
C ARG A 354 24.29 -17.96 12.37
N ARG A 355 25.11 -16.92 12.59
CA ARG A 355 26.49 -16.86 12.10
C ARG A 355 27.26 -18.17 12.32
N CYS A 356 27.34 -18.66 13.57
CA CYS A 356 28.12 -19.85 13.90
C CYS A 356 27.62 -21.14 13.23
N GLU A 357 26.39 -21.17 12.73
CA GLU A 357 25.83 -22.33 12.02
C GLU A 357 26.39 -22.43 10.58
N TRP A 358 27.03 -21.39 10.05
CA TRP A 358 27.57 -21.45 8.68
C TRP A 358 28.92 -20.72 8.49
N ALA A 359 29.11 -19.53 9.07
CA ALA A 359 30.31 -18.73 8.93
C ALA A 359 31.21 -18.77 10.17
N GLN A 360 32.51 -18.56 9.96
CA GLN A 360 33.51 -18.56 11.03
C GLN A 360 33.66 -17.18 11.70
N PRO A 361 34.22 -17.10 12.93
CA PRO A 361 34.63 -15.84 13.54
C PRO A 361 35.68 -15.12 12.69
N SER A 362 35.79 -13.80 12.84
CA SER A 362 36.72 -12.95 12.05
C SER A 362 38.18 -13.40 12.06
N HIS A 363 38.62 -14.08 13.12
CA HIS A 363 40.01 -14.54 13.28
C HIS A 363 40.27 -15.96 12.72
N ILE A 364 39.24 -16.65 12.20
CA ILE A 364 39.34 -18.01 11.64
C ILE A 364 38.99 -17.96 10.15
N SER A 365 39.87 -17.33 9.36
CA SER A 365 39.76 -17.28 7.89
C SER A 365 40.56 -18.38 7.19
N ASP A 366 41.65 -18.84 7.81
CA ASP A 366 42.49 -19.91 7.28
C ASP A 366 41.76 -21.26 7.35
N PHE A 367 41.67 -21.94 6.22
CA PHE A 367 41.04 -23.25 6.09
C PHE A 367 41.76 -24.34 6.89
N GLN A 368 43.07 -24.19 7.11
CA GLN A 368 43.89 -25.14 7.87
C GLN A 368 43.70 -25.00 9.39
N ARG A 369 43.12 -23.89 9.85
CA ARG A 369 42.86 -23.67 11.27
C ARG A 369 41.63 -24.46 11.71
N THR A 370 41.66 -24.98 12.94
CA THR A 370 40.49 -25.60 13.57
C THR A 370 39.30 -24.63 13.54
N PRO A 371 38.15 -25.04 12.99
CA PRO A 371 36.97 -24.19 12.93
C PRO A 371 36.35 -23.99 14.32
N GLU A 372 35.46 -23.01 14.44
CA GLU A 372 34.67 -22.80 15.64
C GLU A 372 33.89 -24.09 15.99
N GLN A 373 34.14 -24.61 17.19
CA GLN A 373 33.51 -25.82 17.69
C GLN A 373 32.24 -25.49 18.50
N ASN A 374 31.31 -26.42 18.51
CA ASN A 374 30.13 -26.36 19.35
C ASN A 374 30.38 -27.02 20.71
N VAL A 375 29.35 -27.02 21.57
CA VAL A 375 29.42 -27.58 22.93
C VAL A 375 29.76 -29.07 23.02
N ARG A 376 29.72 -29.80 21.89
CA ARG A 376 30.11 -31.23 21.79
C ARG A 376 31.51 -31.44 21.20
N GLY A 377 32.25 -30.38 20.89
CA GLY A 377 33.57 -30.47 20.27
C GLY A 377 33.56 -30.70 18.75
N ASP A 378 32.38 -30.84 18.13
CA ASP A 378 32.23 -30.87 16.66
C ASP A 378 32.28 -29.46 16.06
N PRO A 379 32.54 -29.29 14.75
CA PRO A 379 32.31 -28.02 14.07
C PRO A 379 30.89 -27.49 14.34
N ALA A 380 30.80 -26.20 14.69
CA ALA A 380 29.54 -25.52 14.91
C ALA A 380 28.77 -25.30 13.60
N ALA A 381 29.50 -25.02 12.52
CA ALA A 381 28.94 -24.76 11.21
C ALA A 381 28.50 -26.04 10.48
N PHE A 382 27.59 -25.90 9.52
CA PHE A 382 27.14 -26.99 8.65
C PHE A 382 28.30 -27.62 7.91
N CYS A 383 28.35 -28.95 7.90
CA CYS A 383 29.24 -29.78 7.11
C CYS A 383 28.43 -30.57 6.06
N ILE A 384 29.14 -31.26 5.17
CA ILE A 384 28.52 -32.04 4.10
C ILE A 384 27.52 -33.09 4.60
N ASP A 385 27.77 -33.71 5.76
CA ASP A 385 26.90 -34.73 6.35
C ASP A 385 25.55 -34.18 6.85
N ASP A 386 25.41 -32.85 6.98
CA ASP A 386 24.16 -32.23 7.40
C ASP A 386 23.18 -32.03 6.23
N ILE A 387 23.62 -32.26 4.99
CA ILE A 387 22.87 -31.94 3.78
C ILE A 387 22.45 -33.23 3.08
N THR A 388 21.15 -33.36 2.81
CA THR A 388 20.61 -34.48 2.03
C THR A 388 19.64 -33.97 0.98
N PHE A 389 19.82 -34.38 -0.28
CA PHE A 389 18.93 -34.03 -1.37
C PHE A 389 17.89 -35.12 -1.62
N PHE A 390 16.74 -34.72 -2.14
CA PHE A 390 15.66 -35.63 -2.54
C PHE A 390 15.06 -35.21 -3.88
N ARG A 391 14.57 -36.21 -4.61
CA ARG A 391 13.71 -36.04 -5.78
C ARG A 391 12.27 -35.66 -5.36
N PRO A 392 11.38 -35.30 -6.30
CA PRO A 392 9.98 -35.10 -6.01
C PRO A 392 9.36 -36.28 -5.26
N GLY A 393 8.55 -35.98 -4.24
CA GLY A 393 7.95 -36.97 -3.34
C GLY A 393 8.86 -37.46 -2.22
N LYS A 394 9.93 -36.71 -1.86
CA LYS A 394 10.91 -37.09 -0.81
C LYS A 394 11.62 -38.41 -1.07
N ARG A 395 11.78 -38.79 -2.34
CA ARG A 395 12.57 -39.97 -2.73
C ARG A 395 14.05 -39.64 -2.57
N SER A 396 14.78 -40.47 -1.85
CA SER A 396 16.22 -40.26 -1.57
C SER A 396 17.01 -40.09 -2.87
N LEU A 397 17.93 -39.11 -2.89
CA LEU A 397 18.83 -38.85 -4.00
C LEU A 397 20.27 -38.97 -3.49
N ARG A 398 21.08 -39.80 -4.16
CA ARG A 398 22.50 -39.89 -3.81
C ARG A 398 23.18 -38.57 -4.12
N LEU A 399 24.15 -38.19 -3.30
CA LEU A 399 24.88 -36.94 -3.52
C LEU A 399 25.54 -36.92 -4.91
N ASP A 400 26.08 -38.05 -5.38
CA ASP A 400 26.70 -38.15 -6.71
C ASP A 400 25.74 -37.78 -7.83
N ASP A 401 24.51 -38.30 -7.76
CA ASP A 401 23.46 -38.01 -8.73
C ASP A 401 23.05 -36.53 -8.66
N ALA A 402 22.95 -35.97 -7.46
CA ALA A 402 22.61 -34.55 -7.25
C ALA A 402 23.71 -33.63 -7.81
N LEU A 403 24.98 -33.99 -7.66
CA LEU A 403 26.12 -33.22 -8.17
C LEU A 403 26.25 -33.32 -9.69
N ALA A 404 25.92 -34.49 -10.26
CA ALA A 404 26.02 -34.76 -11.70
C ALA A 404 24.89 -34.08 -12.51
N ASP A 405 23.66 -34.06 -11.99
CA ASP A 405 22.53 -33.38 -12.63
C ASP A 405 21.85 -32.39 -11.65
N PRO A 406 22.15 -31.08 -11.79
CA PRO A 406 21.58 -30.03 -10.95
C PRO A 406 20.06 -29.88 -10.99
N ASN A 407 19.37 -30.52 -11.93
CA ASN A 407 17.91 -30.45 -12.04
C ASN A 407 17.18 -31.57 -11.28
N LEU A 408 17.89 -32.62 -10.85
CA LEU A 408 17.27 -33.73 -10.08
C LEU A 408 16.82 -33.34 -8.66
N PRO A 409 17.56 -32.51 -7.90
CA PRO A 409 17.14 -32.14 -6.55
C PRO A 409 15.90 -31.24 -6.55
N ALA A 410 14.82 -31.72 -5.93
CA ALA A 410 13.59 -30.95 -5.72
C ALA A 410 13.42 -30.51 -4.26
N ILE A 411 14.08 -31.19 -3.32
CA ILE A 411 14.00 -30.92 -1.88
C ILE A 411 15.41 -31.07 -1.30
N VAL A 412 15.75 -30.22 -0.34
CA VAL A 412 16.95 -30.37 0.50
C VAL A 412 16.54 -30.46 1.96
N ALA A 413 17.10 -31.43 2.67
CA ALA A 413 17.07 -31.54 4.11
C ALA A 413 18.38 -30.98 4.69
N VAL A 414 18.25 -30.11 5.69
CA VAL A 414 19.39 -29.50 6.39
C VAL A 414 19.27 -29.83 7.87
N CYS A 415 20.27 -30.53 8.41
CA CYS A 415 20.37 -30.86 9.82
C CYS A 415 20.96 -29.70 10.62
N PHE A 416 20.22 -29.20 11.61
CA PHE A 416 20.72 -28.18 12.54
C PHE A 416 21.40 -28.86 13.73
N ARG A 417 22.74 -28.89 13.71
CA ARG A 417 23.58 -29.56 14.73
C ARG A 417 23.28 -29.12 16.16
N VAL A 418 23.16 -27.82 16.40
CA VAL A 418 22.97 -27.21 17.72
C VAL A 418 21.89 -26.13 17.64
N GLN A 419 20.99 -26.10 18.63
CA GLN A 419 19.84 -25.18 18.68
C GLN A 419 19.64 -24.67 20.11
N LYS A 420 19.23 -23.41 20.27
CA LYS A 420 19.06 -22.74 21.58
C LYS A 420 18.00 -23.40 22.49
N ASN A 421 17.02 -24.09 21.90
CA ASN A 421 15.96 -24.79 22.64
C ASN A 421 16.37 -26.21 23.07
N GLY A 422 17.65 -26.58 22.94
CA GLY A 422 18.16 -27.91 23.27
C GLY A 422 17.79 -29.01 22.28
N ALA A 423 16.97 -28.73 21.26
CA ALA A 423 16.51 -29.72 20.28
C ALA A 423 17.54 -29.93 19.16
N HIS A 424 18.72 -30.40 19.53
CA HIS A 424 19.84 -30.65 18.63
C HIS A 424 19.53 -31.71 17.56
N GLY A 425 20.10 -31.55 16.37
CA GLY A 425 19.95 -32.52 15.27
C GLY A 425 18.62 -32.42 14.51
N LYS A 426 17.81 -31.38 14.74
CA LYS A 426 16.55 -31.19 14.01
C LYS A 426 16.81 -30.88 12.54
N THR A 427 16.19 -31.67 11.68
CA THR A 427 16.22 -31.46 10.23
C THR A 427 15.09 -30.54 9.78
N LYS A 428 15.43 -29.56 8.93
CA LYS A 428 14.43 -28.75 8.21
C LYS A 428 14.44 -29.12 6.73
N LEU A 429 13.26 -29.18 6.13
CA LEU A 429 13.08 -29.45 4.70
C LEU A 429 12.81 -28.13 3.97
N PHE A 430 13.47 -27.96 2.83
CA PHE A 430 13.23 -26.85 1.91
C PHE A 430 12.94 -27.40 0.52
N THR A 431 11.91 -26.86 -0.12
CA THR A 431 11.47 -27.25 -1.47
C THR A 431 12.00 -26.28 -2.52
N GLN A 432 12.17 -26.77 -3.74
CA GLN A 432 12.60 -25.96 -4.88
C GLN A 432 11.61 -24.82 -5.13
N ASN A 433 12.13 -23.61 -5.35
CA ASN A 433 11.34 -22.49 -5.86
C ASN A 433 11.35 -22.55 -7.40
N THR A 434 10.20 -22.91 -7.98
CA THR A 434 10.02 -22.99 -9.43
C THR A 434 9.62 -21.65 -10.06
N HIS A 435 9.13 -20.71 -9.27
CA HIS A 435 8.70 -19.39 -9.74
C HIS A 435 9.86 -18.42 -9.89
N ASP A 436 10.79 -18.41 -8.92
CA ASP A 436 12.01 -17.60 -8.97
C ASP A 436 13.25 -18.46 -8.73
N PRO A 437 13.92 -18.88 -9.82
CA PRO A 437 15.14 -19.68 -9.71
C PRO A 437 16.31 -18.98 -9.01
N SER A 438 16.35 -17.64 -9.02
CA SER A 438 17.45 -16.87 -8.43
C SER A 438 17.46 -16.95 -6.90
N LEU A 439 16.27 -17.12 -6.32
CA LEU A 439 16.02 -17.30 -4.88
C LEU A 439 15.76 -18.77 -4.52
N CYS A 440 16.13 -19.73 -5.36
CA CYS A 440 15.86 -21.14 -5.09
C CYS A 440 16.86 -21.75 -4.09
N VAL A 441 16.44 -21.95 -2.84
CA VAL A 441 17.25 -22.51 -1.75
C VAL A 441 17.86 -23.88 -2.07
N VAL A 442 17.14 -24.76 -2.77
CA VAL A 442 17.66 -26.09 -3.16
C VAL A 442 18.86 -25.94 -4.11
N ARG A 443 18.76 -25.06 -5.11
CA ARG A 443 19.86 -24.79 -6.05
C ARG A 443 21.06 -24.15 -5.35
N ARG A 444 20.81 -23.26 -4.38
CA ARG A 444 21.87 -22.59 -3.62
C ARG A 444 22.61 -23.55 -2.69
N TRP A 445 21.90 -24.44 -2.00
CA TRP A 445 22.53 -25.54 -1.26
C TRP A 445 23.34 -26.46 -2.17
N LEU A 446 22.82 -26.80 -3.34
CA LEU A 446 23.57 -27.61 -4.30
C LEU A 446 24.86 -26.91 -4.75
N SER A 447 24.80 -25.62 -5.07
CA SER A 447 25.97 -24.81 -5.43
C SER A 447 27.01 -24.77 -4.31
N ILE A 448 26.58 -24.60 -3.06
CA ILE A 448 27.45 -24.65 -1.87
C ILE A 448 28.16 -26.00 -1.79
N VAL A 449 27.43 -27.12 -1.90
CA VAL A 449 28.02 -28.46 -1.80
C VAL A 449 28.92 -28.76 -3.00
N GLN A 450 28.55 -28.36 -4.21
CA GLN A 450 29.40 -28.49 -5.39
C GLN A 450 30.72 -27.73 -5.23
N ARG A 451 30.66 -26.48 -4.75
CA ARG A 451 31.84 -25.67 -4.46
C ARG A 451 32.71 -26.34 -3.41
N PHE A 452 32.11 -26.83 -2.33
CA PHE A 452 32.82 -27.53 -1.28
C PHE A 452 33.55 -28.76 -1.82
N VAL A 453 32.86 -29.59 -2.62
CA VAL A 453 33.45 -30.79 -3.22
C VAL A 453 34.60 -30.45 -4.17
N ARG A 454 34.52 -29.36 -4.93
CA ARG A 454 35.62 -28.90 -5.78
C ARG A 454 36.84 -28.43 -5.00
N LEU A 455 36.66 -27.75 -3.87
CA LEU A 455 37.74 -27.09 -3.13
C LEU A 455 38.33 -27.92 -1.99
N ALA A 456 37.52 -28.75 -1.35
CA ALA A 456 37.88 -29.54 -0.16
C ALA A 456 37.59 -31.04 -0.32
N GLY A 457 37.14 -31.48 -1.50
CA GLY A 457 36.73 -32.86 -1.72
C GLY A 457 35.53 -33.25 -0.84
N ARG A 458 35.52 -34.48 -0.35
CA ARG A 458 34.45 -35.00 0.52
C ARG A 458 34.84 -35.01 1.99
N ALA A 459 35.65 -34.03 2.41
CA ALA A 459 36.07 -33.90 3.79
C ALA A 459 34.83 -33.82 4.70
N ARG A 460 34.71 -34.80 5.60
CA ARG A 460 33.67 -34.82 6.63
C ARG A 460 34.09 -33.96 7.80
N HIS A 461 33.11 -33.47 8.56
CA HIS A 461 33.36 -32.61 9.72
C HIS A 461 34.20 -31.35 9.39
N VAL A 462 34.06 -30.83 8.16
CA VAL A 462 34.64 -29.56 7.75
C VAL A 462 33.50 -28.61 7.35
N PRO A 463 33.51 -27.34 7.80
CA PRO A 463 32.48 -26.37 7.44
C PRO A 463 32.36 -26.14 5.93
N LEU A 464 31.12 -26.07 5.44
CA LEU A 464 30.81 -25.89 4.02
C LEU A 464 31.10 -24.46 3.50
N ALA A 465 31.18 -23.46 4.38
CA ALA A 465 31.30 -22.07 3.99
C ALA A 465 32.72 -21.67 3.61
N ILE A 466 33.14 -22.09 2.42
CA ILE A 466 34.48 -21.85 1.89
C ILE A 466 34.47 -21.18 0.51
N TYR A 467 35.58 -20.55 0.16
CA TYR A 467 35.83 -19.97 -1.16
C TYR A 467 37.32 -20.06 -1.52
N LEU A 468 37.63 -19.91 -2.80
CA LEU A 468 39.00 -19.77 -3.30
C LEU A 468 39.40 -18.29 -3.30
N ASP A 469 40.40 -17.94 -2.53
CA ASP A 469 40.94 -16.59 -2.48
C ASP A 469 41.89 -16.37 -3.66
N ALA A 470 41.43 -15.64 -4.69
CA ALA A 470 42.20 -15.45 -5.93
C ALA A 470 43.63 -14.92 -5.71
N PRO A 471 43.90 -13.94 -4.81
CA PRO A 471 45.25 -13.44 -4.58
C PRO A 471 46.21 -14.48 -3.98
N SER A 472 45.74 -15.30 -3.04
CA SER A 472 46.59 -16.30 -2.39
C SER A 472 46.51 -17.69 -3.02
N SER A 473 45.55 -17.92 -3.92
CA SER A 473 45.18 -19.24 -4.44
C SER A 473 44.90 -20.29 -3.34
N CYS A 474 44.55 -19.83 -2.14
CA CYS A 474 44.25 -20.68 -1.00
C CYS A 474 42.74 -20.75 -0.76
N VAL A 475 42.28 -21.90 -0.28
CA VAL A 475 40.93 -22.04 0.25
C VAL A 475 40.83 -21.30 1.57
N ARG A 476 39.76 -20.54 1.76
CA ARG A 476 39.48 -19.80 2.99
C ARG A 476 38.04 -20.00 3.45
N TYR A 477 37.83 -19.90 4.76
CA TYR A 477 36.48 -19.84 5.33
C TYR A 477 35.86 -18.45 5.12
N ILE A 478 34.54 -18.42 4.93
CA ILE A 478 33.76 -17.19 5.06
C ILE A 478 33.75 -16.78 6.54
N THR A 479 34.14 -15.54 6.81
CA THR A 479 34.19 -15.01 8.17
C THR A 479 33.09 -13.98 8.46
N ALA A 480 32.84 -13.70 9.74
CA ALA A 480 31.96 -12.62 10.17
C ALA A 480 32.29 -11.28 9.51
N THR A 481 33.57 -10.96 9.33
CA THR A 481 34.02 -9.72 8.69
C THR A 481 33.62 -9.67 7.20
N ASP A 482 33.74 -10.78 6.48
CA ASP A 482 33.30 -10.85 5.07
C ASP A 482 31.80 -10.63 4.96
N VAL A 483 31.02 -11.25 5.86
CA VAL A 483 29.57 -11.12 5.93
C VAL A 483 29.15 -9.68 6.19
N GLU A 484 29.69 -9.06 7.26
CA GLU A 484 29.35 -7.69 7.62
C GLU A 484 29.70 -6.68 6.53
N ARG A 485 30.89 -6.81 5.93
CA ARG A 485 31.34 -5.91 4.86
C ARG A 485 30.44 -6.01 3.64
N GLN A 486 30.11 -7.23 3.22
CA GLN A 486 29.30 -7.44 2.02
C GLN A 486 27.85 -6.97 2.23
N MET A 487 27.25 -7.27 3.39
CA MET A 487 25.90 -6.81 3.70
C MET A 487 25.82 -5.28 3.75
N ARG A 488 26.80 -4.60 4.38
CA ARG A 488 26.86 -3.13 4.41
C ARG A 488 27.01 -2.52 3.02
N SER A 489 27.88 -3.09 2.19
CA SER A 489 28.08 -2.62 0.82
C SER A 489 26.80 -2.73 -0.02
N LEU A 490 26.06 -3.82 0.10
CA LEU A 490 24.79 -4.00 -0.61
C LEU A 490 23.69 -3.07 -0.08
N ALA A 491 23.70 -2.79 1.23
CA ALA A 491 22.72 -1.90 1.84
C ALA A 491 22.93 -0.47 1.35
N ALA A 492 24.19 0.00 1.35
CA ALA A 492 24.52 1.33 0.87
C ALA A 492 24.06 1.54 -0.59
N GLU A 493 24.25 0.57 -1.47
CA GLU A 493 23.87 0.71 -2.87
C GLU A 493 22.35 0.71 -3.14
N ILE A 494 21.55 0.12 -2.24
CA ILE A 494 20.09 0.08 -2.41
C ILE A 494 19.41 1.25 -1.70
N TYR A 495 19.96 1.68 -0.56
CA TYR A 495 19.27 2.56 0.38
C TYR A 495 19.90 3.94 0.56
N ASP A 496 21.16 4.14 0.13
CA ASP A 496 21.81 5.45 0.04
C ASP A 496 21.81 5.95 -1.41
#